data_AF-A0A414FMA3-F1
#
_entry.id   AF-A0A414FMA3-F1
#
_cell.length_a   1.000
_cell.length_b   1.000
_cell.length_c   1.000
_cell.angle_alpha   90.00
_cell.angle_beta   90.00
_cell.angle_gamma   90.00
#
_symmetry.space_group_name_H-M   'P 1'
#
loop_
_entity.id
_entity.type
_entity.pdbx_description
1 polymer ?
#
loop_
_entity_poly.entity_id
_entity_poly.type
_entity_poly.pdbx_seq_one_letter_code
_entity_poly.pdbx_strand_id
1 'polypeptide(L)'
;MTYQKNRNKGGRPKAVKGKARTKTISTRLTLAEWKAVMKRITDAGKKPSHFLRDLLLYGKVVAARTQEDRQQIRMLEGGCNNLNQLTKMAHQQGFSLLKGKIMDLLDEFNKIIGKI
;
A
#
# COMPACT_ATOMS: atom_id res chain seq x y z
N MET A 1 -49.35 -19.07 34.46
CA MET A 1 -48.27 -20.07 34.37
C MET A 1 -48.54 -20.92 33.14
N THR A 2 -47.86 -20.67 32.02
CA THR A 2 -48.04 -21.45 30.79
C THR A 2 -46.66 -21.82 30.25
N TYR A 3 -46.35 -23.10 30.39
CA TYR A 3 -45.05 -23.72 30.14
C TYR A 3 -44.70 -23.66 28.64
N GLN A 4 -43.74 -22.80 28.26
CA GLN A 4 -43.03 -22.97 27.00
C GLN A 4 -42.07 -24.16 27.14
N LYS A 5 -42.51 -25.32 26.66
CA LYS A 5 -41.68 -26.52 26.56
C LYS A 5 -40.60 -26.29 25.49
N ASN A 6 -39.49 -25.67 25.89
CA ASN A 6 -38.28 -25.57 25.07
C ASN A 6 -37.72 -26.98 24.85
N ARG A 7 -38.14 -27.62 23.76
CA ARG A 7 -37.43 -28.79 23.24
C ARG A 7 -36.05 -28.32 22.77
N ASN A 8 -35.03 -28.63 23.57
CA ASN A 8 -33.65 -28.53 23.13
C ASN A 8 -33.50 -29.42 21.89
N LYS A 9 -33.49 -28.81 20.69
CA LYS A 9 -33.09 -29.52 19.48
C LYS A 9 -31.63 -29.87 19.68
N GLY A 10 -31.36 -31.12 20.10
CA GLY A 10 -30.01 -31.63 20.25
C GLY A 10 -29.18 -31.34 19.00
N GLY A 11 -27.91 -31.00 19.21
CA GLY A 11 -26.97 -30.60 18.16
C GLY A 11 -26.11 -29.41 18.58
N ARG A 12 -25.05 -29.14 17.81
CA ARG A 12 -24.16 -27.99 18.04
C ARG A 12 -25.00 -26.69 18.05
N PRO A 13 -24.87 -25.84 19.09
CA PRO A 13 -25.58 -24.57 19.16
C PRO A 13 -25.38 -23.76 17.87
N LYS A 14 -26.47 -23.20 17.33
CA LYS A 14 -26.37 -22.32 16.16
C LYS A 14 -25.46 -21.14 16.54
N ALA A 15 -24.53 -20.82 15.65
CA ALA A 15 -23.68 -19.64 15.81
C ALA A 15 -24.56 -18.40 16.02
N VAL A 16 -24.15 -17.54 16.95
CA VAL A 16 -24.85 -16.29 17.30
C VAL A 16 -25.19 -15.51 16.03
N LYS A 17 -26.42 -14.98 15.93
CA LYS A 17 -26.84 -14.11 14.82
C LYS A 17 -25.77 -13.02 14.62
N GLY A 18 -25.22 -12.93 13.40
CA GLY A 18 -24.14 -11.99 13.06
C GLY A 18 -22.71 -12.58 13.01
N LYS A 19 -22.45 -13.75 13.61
CA LYS A 19 -21.14 -14.43 13.48
C LYS A 19 -21.06 -15.42 12.32
N ALA A 20 -22.20 -15.88 11.82
CA ALA A 20 -22.26 -16.78 10.67
C ALA A 20 -22.11 -16.00 9.35
N ARG A 21 -21.26 -16.50 8.45
CA ARG A 21 -21.10 -15.96 7.09
C ARG A 21 -22.28 -16.44 6.24
N THR A 22 -23.24 -15.55 5.97
CA THR A 22 -24.49 -15.88 5.27
C THR A 22 -24.69 -15.18 3.93
N LYS A 23 -23.78 -14.26 3.56
CA LYS A 23 -23.83 -13.51 2.31
C LYS A 23 -22.67 -13.92 1.41
N THR A 24 -22.94 -14.03 0.12
CA THR A 24 -21.98 -14.46 -0.91
C THR A 24 -21.79 -13.33 -1.93
N ILE A 25 -20.52 -13.04 -2.26
CA ILE A 25 -20.12 -12.19 -3.37
C ILE A 25 -19.44 -13.10 -4.40
N SER A 26 -19.84 -13.03 -5.66
CA SER A 26 -19.31 -13.86 -6.74
C SER A 26 -19.01 -13.04 -7.99
N THR A 27 -17.95 -13.41 -8.70
CA THR A 27 -17.53 -12.79 -9.97
C THR A 27 -17.18 -13.88 -10.96
N ARG A 28 -17.56 -13.71 -12.24
CA ARG A 28 -17.19 -14.62 -13.32
C ARG A 28 -15.80 -14.25 -13.84
N LEU A 29 -14.96 -15.27 -14.04
CA LEU A 29 -13.60 -15.13 -14.56
C LEU A 29 -13.49 -15.87 -15.87
N THR A 30 -12.68 -15.35 -16.79
CA THR A 30 -12.16 -16.11 -17.92
C THR A 30 -11.20 -17.20 -17.43
N LEU A 31 -10.89 -18.17 -18.30
CA LEU A 31 -9.96 -19.26 -17.96
C LEU A 31 -8.57 -18.73 -17.58
N ALA A 32 -8.09 -17.68 -18.26
CA ALA A 32 -6.78 -17.09 -17.99
C ALA A 32 -6.75 -16.39 -16.61
N GLU A 33 -7.77 -15.60 -16.30
CA GLU A 33 -7.90 -14.94 -15.00
C GLU A 33 -8.03 -15.95 -13.87
N TRP A 34 -8.81 -17.02 -14.08
CA TRP A 34 -8.95 -18.10 -13.11
C TRP A 34 -7.60 -18.76 -12.80
N LYS A 35 -6.81 -19.11 -13.83
CA LYS A 35 -5.48 -19.69 -13.65
C LYS A 35 -4.55 -18.74 -12.89
N ALA A 36 -4.57 -17.45 -13.21
CA ALA A 36 -3.76 -16.44 -12.52
C ALA A 36 -4.14 -16.29 -11.04
N VAL A 37 -5.44 -16.27 -10.73
CA VAL A 37 -5.96 -16.20 -9.35
C VAL A 37 -5.56 -17.46 -8.57
N MET A 38 -5.75 -18.64 -9.16
CA MET A 38 -5.39 -19.91 -8.50
C MET A 38 -3.89 -20.02 -8.23
N LYS A 39 -3.03 -19.58 -9.16
CA LYS A 39 -1.59 -19.51 -8.94
C LYS A 39 -1.24 -18.63 -7.73
N ARG A 40 -1.79 -17.41 -7.67
CA ARG A 40 -1.59 -16.49 -6.53
C ARG A 40 -2.05 -17.08 -5.19
N ILE A 41 -3.16 -17.82 -5.20
CA ILE A 41 -3.67 -18.50 -4.01
C ILE A 41 -2.67 -19.58 -3.54
N THR A 42 -2.17 -20.40 -4.47
CA THR A 42 -1.18 -21.43 -4.20
C THR A 42 0.12 -20.83 -3.67
N ASP A 43 0.65 -19.79 -4.32
CA ASP A 43 1.88 -19.11 -3.92
C ASP A 43 1.76 -18.51 -2.51
N ALA A 44 0.56 -18.03 -2.12
CA ALA A 44 0.29 -17.52 -0.78
C ALA A 44 0.07 -18.61 0.28
N GLY A 45 0.00 -19.89 -0.10
CA GLY A 45 -0.21 -21.01 0.81
C GLY A 45 -1.55 -20.99 1.56
N LYS A 46 -2.54 -20.24 1.06
CA LYS A 46 -3.84 -20.05 1.72
C LYS A 46 -4.94 -20.82 1.00
N LYS A 47 -5.97 -21.25 1.72
CA LYS A 47 -7.21 -21.76 1.09
C LYS A 47 -7.87 -20.65 0.26
N PRO A 48 -8.45 -20.93 -0.92
CA PRO A 48 -9.06 -19.93 -1.80
C PRO A 48 -10.01 -18.96 -1.09
N SER A 49 -10.89 -19.48 -0.23
CA SER A 49 -11.86 -18.65 0.50
C SER A 49 -11.24 -17.76 1.56
N HIS A 50 -10.06 -18.08 2.08
CA HIS A 50 -9.32 -17.20 2.99
C HIS A 50 -8.58 -16.13 2.21
N PHE A 51 -7.88 -16.52 1.14
CA PHE A 51 -7.20 -15.58 0.26
C PHE A 51 -8.16 -14.52 -0.30
N LEU A 52 -9.29 -14.95 -0.89
CA LEU A 52 -10.28 -14.03 -1.44
C LEU A 52 -10.91 -13.14 -0.37
N ARG A 53 -11.05 -13.63 0.86
CA ARG A 53 -11.58 -12.82 1.96
C ARG A 53 -10.60 -11.74 2.38
N ASP A 54 -9.33 -12.10 2.55
CA ASP A 54 -8.29 -11.13 2.89
C ASP A 54 -8.17 -10.08 1.77
N LEU A 55 -8.27 -10.51 0.51
CA LEU A 55 -8.31 -9.62 -0.64
C LEU A 55 -9.54 -8.70 -0.65
N LEU A 56 -10.72 -9.20 -0.31
CA LEU A 56 -11.94 -8.39 -0.26
C LEU A 56 -11.99 -7.42 0.93
N LEU A 57 -11.40 -7.78 2.07
CA LEU A 57 -11.41 -6.94 3.29
C LEU A 57 -10.23 -5.97 3.34
N TYR A 58 -9.07 -6.38 2.86
CA TYR A 58 -7.81 -5.65 3.03
C TYR A 58 -7.07 -5.41 1.71
N GLY A 59 -7.57 -5.94 0.59
CA GLY A 59 -6.97 -5.70 -0.72
C GLY A 59 -7.02 -4.23 -1.07
N LYS A 60 -5.85 -3.63 -1.28
CA LYS A 60 -5.73 -2.25 -1.74
C LYS A 60 -5.92 -2.23 -3.26
N VAL A 61 -7.07 -1.72 -3.71
CA VAL A 61 -7.23 -1.32 -5.12
C VAL A 61 -6.53 0.03 -5.26
N VAL A 62 -5.29 0.01 -5.75
CA VAL A 62 -4.51 1.24 -5.97
C VAL A 62 -4.94 1.82 -7.31
N ALA A 63 -5.56 2.99 -7.30
CA ALA A 63 -5.75 3.77 -8.52
C ALA A 63 -4.39 4.08 -9.14
N ALA A 64 -4.31 4.19 -10.47
CA ALA A 64 -3.08 4.63 -11.13
C ALA A 64 -2.59 5.94 -10.47
N ARG A 65 -1.28 6.04 -10.18
CA ARG A 65 -0.68 7.22 -9.56
C ARG A 65 -1.12 8.47 -10.31
N THR A 66 -1.59 9.48 -9.59
CA THR A 66 -2.03 10.73 -10.20
C THR A 66 -0.84 11.43 -10.84
N GLN A 67 -1.10 12.42 -11.70
CA GLN A 67 -0.02 13.17 -12.35
C GLN A 67 0.82 13.93 -11.30
N GLU A 68 0.16 14.38 -10.23
CA GLU A 68 0.75 15.06 -9.08
C GLU A 68 1.73 14.14 -8.35
N ASP A 69 1.34 12.88 -8.07
CA ASP A 69 2.23 11.89 -7.45
C ASP A 69 3.49 11.66 -8.31
N ARG A 70 3.33 11.58 -9.64
CA ARG A 70 4.46 11.43 -10.57
C ARG A 70 5.33 12.67 -10.66
N GLN A 71 4.76 13.86 -10.45
CA GLN A 71 5.53 15.10 -10.39
C GLN A 71 6.35 15.18 -9.11
N GLN A 72 5.77 14.84 -7.96
CA GLN A 72 6.48 14.78 -6.68
C GLN A 72 7.63 13.78 -6.72
N ILE A 73 7.42 12.59 -7.28
CA ILE A 73 8.48 11.58 -7.44
C ILE A 73 9.61 12.12 -8.31
N ARG A 74 9.30 12.76 -9.45
CA ARG A 74 10.32 13.36 -10.33
C ARG A 74 11.10 14.49 -9.66
N MET A 75 10.43 15.32 -8.84
CA MET A 75 11.12 16.37 -8.07
C MET A 75 12.09 15.77 -7.04
N LEU A 76 11.69 14.69 -6.37
CA LEU A 76 12.56 13.97 -5.43
C LEU A 76 13.76 13.31 -6.14
N GLU A 77 13.52 12.66 -7.29
CA GLU A 77 14.59 12.09 -8.12
C GLU A 77 15.59 13.17 -8.57
N GLY A 78 15.10 14.34 -8.98
CA GLY A 78 15.93 15.50 -9.30
C GLY A 78 16.77 15.97 -8.12
N GLY A 79 16.18 16.05 -6.92
CA GLY A 79 16.90 16.39 -5.69
C GLY A 79 17.99 15.38 -5.32
N CYS A 80 17.70 14.08 -5.40
CA CYS A 80 18.67 13.02 -5.19
C CYS A 80 19.82 13.08 -6.21
N ASN A 81 19.53 13.37 -7.47
CA ASN A 81 20.56 13.49 -8.49
C ASN A 81 21.48 14.69 -8.24
N ASN A 82 20.91 15.83 -7.83
CA ASN A 82 21.70 17.01 -7.45
C ASN A 82 22.63 16.71 -6.27
N LEU A 83 22.14 16.01 -5.25
CA LEU A 83 22.96 15.58 -4.12
C LEU A 83 24.10 14.63 -4.54
N ASN A 84 23.83 13.72 -5.47
CA ASN A 84 24.84 12.82 -6.01
C ASN A 84 25.93 13.59 -6.79
N GLN A 85 25.55 14.62 -7.54
CA GLN A 85 26.50 15.50 -8.23
C GLN A 85 27.39 16.27 -7.25
N LEU A 86 26.79 16.84 -6.19
CA LEU A 86 27.55 17.52 -5.13
C LEU A 86 28.56 16.58 -4.46
N THR A 87 28.15 15.33 -4.20
CA THR A 87 29.03 14.31 -3.60
C THR A 87 30.20 13.96 -4.52
N LYS A 88 29.94 13.78 -5.82
CA LYS A 88 31.00 13.54 -6.81
C LYS A 88 31.96 14.72 -6.93
N MET A 89 31.45 15.95 -6.97
CA MET A 89 32.28 17.15 -7.03
C MET A 89 33.12 17.33 -5.76
N ALA A 90 32.56 17.05 -4.58
CA ALA A 90 33.27 17.11 -3.31
C ALA A 90 34.46 16.14 -3.28
N HIS A 91 34.27 14.94 -3.83
CA HIS A 91 35.32 13.94 -3.95
C HIS A 91 36.42 14.36 -4.93
N GLN A 92 36.05 14.95 -6.07
CA GLN A 92 37.01 15.33 -7.12
C GLN A 92 37.81 16.60 -6.81
N GLN A 93 37.16 17.62 -6.25
CA GLN A 93 37.75 18.96 -6.08
C GLN A 93 38.16 19.26 -4.63
N GLY A 94 37.83 18.37 -3.69
CA GLY A 94 38.01 18.58 -2.27
C GLY A 94 36.82 19.29 -1.63
N PHE A 95 36.36 18.75 -0.50
CA PHE A 95 35.17 19.22 0.20
C PHE A 95 35.28 20.66 0.72
N SER A 96 36.47 21.12 1.10
CA SER A 96 36.70 22.46 1.66
C SER A 96 36.35 23.58 0.68
N LEU A 97 36.68 23.41 -0.61
CA LEU A 97 36.38 24.38 -1.68
C LEU A 97 34.88 24.37 -2.04
N LEU A 98 34.24 23.21 -1.99
CA LEU A 98 32.83 23.07 -2.34
C LEU A 98 31.90 23.55 -1.20
N LYS A 99 32.32 23.39 0.07
CA LYS A 99 31.53 23.75 1.24
C LYS A 99 31.10 25.22 1.22
N GLY A 100 31.98 26.15 0.85
CA GLY A 100 31.65 27.58 0.77
C GLY A 100 30.51 27.85 -0.22
N LYS A 101 30.67 27.37 -1.46
CA LYS A 101 29.66 27.51 -2.52
C LYS A 101 28.32 26.87 -2.16
N ILE A 102 28.33 25.71 -1.48
CA ILE A 102 27.11 25.04 -1.02
C ILE A 102 26.39 25.87 0.04
N MET A 103 27.14 26.46 0.99
CA MET A 103 26.55 27.30 2.05
C MET A 103 25.96 28.59 1.48
N ASP A 104 26.64 29.23 0.52
CA ASP A 104 26.12 30.43 -0.15
C ASP A 104 24.81 30.14 -0.88
N LEU A 105 24.73 28.99 -1.58
CA LEU A 105 23.52 28.55 -2.28
C LEU A 105 22.38 28.21 -1.30
N LEU A 106 22.69 27.58 -0.15
CA LEU A 106 21.73 27.29 0.91
C LEU A 106 21.14 28.57 1.52
N ASP A 107 21.98 29.58 1.74
CA ASP A 107 21.54 30.88 2.22
C ASP A 107 20.63 31.59 1.22
N GLU A 108 20.94 31.51 -0.07
CA GLU A 108 20.07 32.03 -1.13
C GLU A 108 18.72 31.30 -1.18
N PHE A 109 18.75 29.96 -1.09
CA PHE A 109 17.53 29.15 -0.99
C PHE A 109 16.66 29.53 0.21
N ASN A 110 17.26 29.66 1.40
CA ASN A 110 16.54 30.04 2.62
C ASN A 110 15.94 31.45 2.52
N LYS A 111 16.65 32.40 1.87
CA LYS A 111 16.12 33.74 1.59
C LYS A 111 14.92 33.71 0.64
N ILE A 112 14.88 32.79 -0.31
CA ILE A 112 13.75 32.63 -1.23
C ILE A 112 12.57 31.97 -0.51
N ILE A 113 12.81 30.90 0.25
CA ILE A 113 11.76 30.21 1.02
C ILE A 113 11.13 31.15 2.05
N GLY A 114 11.94 31.97 2.75
CA GLY A 114 11.42 32.92 3.74
C GLY A 114 10.62 34.11 3.15
N LYS A 115 10.57 34.25 1.82
CA LYS A 115 9.75 35.25 1.11
C LYS A 115 8.42 34.68 0.60
N ILE A 116 8.22 33.37 0.69
CA ILE A 116 6.99 32.65 0.36
C ILE A 116 6.19 32.44 1.63
#